data_AF-A0A2E2N8F0-F1
#
_entry.id   AF-A0A2E2N8F0-F1
#
_cell.length_a   1.000
_cell.length_b   1.000
_cell.length_c   1.000
_cell.angle_alpha   90.00
_cell.angle_beta   90.00
_cell.angle_gamma   90.00
#
_symmetry.space_group_name_H-M   'P 1'
#
loop_
_entity.id
_entity.type
_entity.pdbx_description
1 polymer ?
#
loop_
_entity_poly.entity_id
_entity_poly.type
_entity_poly.pdbx_seq_one_letter_code
_entity_poly.pdbx_strand_id
1 'polypeptide(L)'
;MMDERQAQIKEGEGLQESRVNTDLINFLQKWSQPVLILIIILSLGWWGWNWYQQKQVETRDAAFASLAANVEFTNSPSPASLRAVAEEYAGVGSVAEIAELRLADLYLSAARSGVEIGAEVGPDGSVSDEELLGEEDRETYYLDAERIYQRILSDTAGVDGKRMIAINAAFGVAATAESRRDVEAARRAYDRVIELATEARANELAEVARSRKASIDQLSFDRRIMTLDELPLLPGETRASAEDAEGAEGADGAETEYVEPESAVDGDVEGGVETDADAQVEAPSEDG
;
A
#
# COMPACT_ATOMS: atom_id res chain seq x y z
N MET A 1 -17.95 -66.57 -48.18
CA MET A 1 -17.75 -65.40 -47.30
C MET A 1 -16.45 -64.73 -47.71
N MET A 2 -16.54 -63.80 -48.66
CA MET A 2 -15.55 -62.76 -48.92
C MET A 2 -16.38 -61.49 -49.10
N ASP A 3 -16.06 -60.48 -48.30
CA ASP A 3 -16.85 -59.26 -48.15
C ASP A 3 -16.88 -58.45 -49.46
N GLU A 4 -18.05 -58.41 -50.07
CA GLU A 4 -18.45 -57.45 -51.12
C GLU A 4 -18.54 -55.99 -50.59
N ARG A 5 -18.07 -55.73 -49.36
CA ARG A 5 -18.13 -54.43 -48.68
C ARG A 5 -16.97 -53.48 -49.01
N GLN A 6 -15.98 -53.90 -49.81
CA GLN A 6 -14.83 -53.06 -50.15
C GLN A 6 -14.83 -52.49 -51.58
N ALA A 7 -15.80 -52.86 -52.43
CA ALA A 7 -15.87 -52.37 -53.81
C ALA A 7 -16.77 -51.12 -53.98
N GLN A 8 -17.32 -50.58 -52.89
CA GLN A 8 -18.18 -49.40 -52.89
C GLN A 8 -17.49 -48.22 -52.20
N ILE A 9 -16.20 -48.02 -52.47
CA ILE A 9 -15.60 -46.71 -52.29
C ILE A 9 -16.18 -45.84 -53.41
N LYS A 10 -16.98 -44.86 -53.01
CA LYS A 10 -17.66 -43.87 -53.83
C LYS A 10 -16.68 -43.20 -54.81
N GLU A 11 -16.64 -43.70 -56.05
CA GLU A 11 -15.87 -43.14 -57.16
C GLU A 11 -16.35 -41.73 -57.62
N GLY A 12 -17.37 -41.18 -56.94
CA GLY A 12 -17.93 -39.84 -57.20
C GLY A 12 -17.68 -38.78 -56.11
N GLU A 13 -17.16 -39.14 -54.93
CA GLU A 13 -16.89 -38.14 -53.86
C GLU A 13 -15.56 -37.39 -54.09
N GLY A 14 -14.55 -38.03 -54.68
CA GLY A 14 -13.25 -37.39 -54.97
C GLY A 14 -13.27 -36.35 -56.09
N LEU A 15 -14.23 -36.42 -57.03
CA LEU A 15 -14.35 -35.45 -58.14
C LEU A 15 -15.05 -34.15 -57.71
N GLN A 16 -15.95 -34.21 -56.72
CA GLN A 16 -16.55 -33.01 -56.13
C GLN A 16 -15.56 -32.29 -55.19
N GLU A 17 -14.80 -33.03 -54.37
CA GLU A 17 -13.69 -32.45 -53.58
C GLU A 17 -12.60 -31.83 -54.45
N SER A 18 -12.25 -32.46 -55.57
CA SER A 18 -11.27 -31.88 -56.52
C SER A 18 -11.77 -30.59 -57.18
N ARG A 19 -13.07 -30.49 -57.49
CA ARG A 19 -13.66 -29.24 -58.05
C ARG A 19 -13.71 -28.12 -57.01
N VAL A 20 -14.13 -28.44 -55.78
CA VAL A 20 -14.15 -27.48 -54.67
C VAL A 20 -12.74 -26.94 -54.39
N ASN A 21 -11.72 -27.79 -54.47
CA ASN A 21 -10.33 -27.36 -54.29
C ASN A 21 -9.85 -26.45 -55.44
N THR A 22 -10.22 -26.77 -56.69
CA THR A 22 -9.81 -25.97 -57.86
C THR A 22 -10.48 -24.59 -57.89
N ASP A 23 -11.76 -24.52 -57.49
CA ASP A 23 -12.49 -23.25 -57.36
C ASP A 23 -11.94 -22.38 -56.22
N LEU A 24 -11.56 -23.00 -55.08
CA LEU A 24 -10.88 -22.31 -53.98
C LEU A 24 -9.52 -21.77 -54.41
N ILE A 25 -8.73 -22.55 -55.15
CA ILE A 25 -7.42 -22.13 -55.67
C ILE A 25 -7.55 -20.98 -56.68
N ASN A 26 -8.51 -21.05 -57.60
CA ASN A 26 -8.75 -19.96 -58.56
C ASN A 26 -9.28 -18.69 -57.88
N PHE A 27 -10.12 -18.85 -56.85
CA PHE A 27 -10.58 -17.73 -56.03
C PHE A 27 -9.43 -17.10 -55.25
N LEU A 28 -8.61 -17.92 -54.59
CA LEU A 28 -7.38 -17.48 -53.92
C LEU A 28 -6.42 -16.84 -54.90
N GLN A 29 -6.20 -17.34 -56.12
CA GLN A 29 -5.31 -16.66 -57.08
C GLN A 29 -5.85 -15.29 -57.53
N LYS A 30 -7.16 -15.18 -57.75
CA LYS A 30 -7.80 -13.94 -58.21
C LYS A 30 -7.86 -12.87 -57.12
N TRP A 31 -8.06 -13.28 -55.86
CA TRP A 31 -8.18 -12.39 -54.70
C TRP A 31 -6.99 -12.46 -53.74
N SER A 32 -5.93 -13.22 -54.06
CA SER A 32 -4.78 -13.47 -53.17
C SER A 32 -4.19 -12.15 -52.74
N GLN A 33 -3.85 -11.27 -53.69
CA GLN A 33 -3.18 -10.03 -53.38
C GLN A 33 -4.01 -9.10 -52.45
N PRO A 34 -5.30 -8.79 -52.73
CA PRO A 34 -6.11 -7.98 -51.81
C PRO A 34 -6.42 -8.68 -50.49
N VAL A 35 -6.61 -10.01 -50.47
CA VAL A 35 -6.86 -10.78 -49.24
C VAL A 35 -5.60 -10.82 -48.36
N LEU A 36 -4.42 -10.98 -48.95
CA LEU A 36 -3.14 -10.94 -48.23
C LEU A 36 -2.92 -9.57 -47.59
N ILE A 37 -3.20 -8.49 -48.32
CA ILE A 37 -3.13 -7.13 -47.79
C ILE A 37 -4.10 -6.97 -46.61
N LEU A 38 -5.34 -7.46 -46.74
CA LEU A 38 -6.34 -7.40 -45.66
C LEU A 38 -5.88 -8.18 -44.42
N ILE A 39 -5.34 -9.39 -44.60
CA ILE A 39 -4.77 -10.19 -43.50
C ILE A 39 -3.60 -9.45 -42.85
N ILE A 40 -2.71 -8.83 -43.64
CA ILE A 40 -1.59 -8.05 -43.11
C ILE A 40 -2.10 -6.86 -42.28
N ILE A 41 -3.08 -6.12 -42.77
CA ILE A 41 -3.67 -4.98 -42.04
C ILE A 41 -4.29 -5.46 -40.72
N LEU A 42 -5.04 -6.57 -40.74
CA LEU A 42 -5.63 -7.14 -39.52
C LEU A 42 -4.56 -7.60 -38.53
N SER A 43 -3.52 -8.29 -39.00
CA SER A 43 -2.41 -8.74 -38.17
C SER A 43 -1.63 -7.57 -37.55
N LEU A 44 -1.35 -6.52 -38.33
CA LEU A 44 -0.69 -5.31 -37.83
C LEU A 44 -1.58 -4.55 -36.84
N GLY A 45 -2.88 -4.47 -37.10
CA GLY A 45 -3.84 -3.85 -36.19
C GLY A 45 -3.91 -4.59 -34.84
N TRP A 46 -3.97 -5.92 -34.88
CA TRP A 46 -3.96 -6.75 -33.68
C TRP A 46 -2.63 -6.66 -32.92
N TRP A 47 -1.50 -6.71 -33.63
CA TRP A 47 -0.17 -6.57 -33.02
C TRP A 47 0.01 -5.20 -32.35
N GLY A 48 -0.36 -4.13 -33.05
CA GLY A 48 -0.30 -2.77 -32.50
C GLY A 48 -1.22 -2.58 -31.29
N TRP A 49 -2.42 -3.16 -31.31
CA TRP A 49 -3.33 -3.17 -30.17
C TRP A 49 -2.74 -3.93 -28.97
N ASN A 50 -2.21 -5.13 -29.19
CA ASN A 50 -1.61 -5.94 -28.15
C ASN A 50 -0.38 -5.25 -27.52
N TRP A 51 0.48 -4.66 -28.35
CA TRP A 51 1.62 -3.87 -27.89
C TRP A 51 1.19 -2.66 -27.04
N TYR A 52 0.15 -1.95 -27.47
CA TYR A 52 -0.40 -0.82 -26.70
C TYR A 52 -0.98 -1.26 -25.34
N GLN A 53 -1.71 -2.38 -25.30
CA GLN A 53 -2.21 -2.94 -24.05
C GLN A 53 -1.08 -3.36 -23.12
N GLN A 54 -0.05 -4.03 -23.65
CA GLN A 54 1.14 -4.39 -22.87
C GLN A 54 1.83 -3.16 -22.28
N LYS A 55 1.98 -2.09 -23.07
CA LYS A 55 2.57 -0.84 -22.58
C LYS A 55 1.75 -0.22 -21.44
N GLN A 56 0.42 -0.24 -21.51
CA GLN A 56 -0.41 0.26 -20.40
C GLN A 56 -0.26 -0.59 -19.13
N VAL A 57 -0.17 -1.91 -19.27
CA VAL A 57 0.07 -2.80 -18.13
C VAL A 57 1.45 -2.54 -17.52
N GLU A 58 2.50 -2.50 -18.34
CA GLU A 58 3.87 -2.18 -17.89
C GLU A 58 3.95 -0.84 -17.14
N THR A 59 3.28 0.21 -17.63
CA THR A 59 3.25 1.50 -16.95
C THR A 59 2.53 1.43 -15.60
N ARG A 60 1.41 0.69 -15.51
CA ARG A 60 0.70 0.50 -14.23
C ARG A 60 1.53 -0.30 -13.24
N ASP A 61 2.15 -1.38 -13.68
CA ASP A 61 2.99 -2.23 -12.84
C ASP A 61 4.21 -1.45 -12.33
N ALA A 62 4.85 -0.65 -13.20
CA ALA A 62 5.94 0.24 -12.80
C ALA A 62 5.47 1.30 -11.78
N ALA A 63 4.29 1.87 -11.97
CA ALA A 63 3.71 2.85 -11.04
C ALA A 63 3.48 2.25 -9.65
N PHE A 64 2.88 1.05 -9.57
CA PHE A 64 2.67 0.37 -8.30
C PHE A 64 3.98 -0.12 -7.67
N ALA A 65 4.95 -0.56 -8.47
CA ALA A 65 6.28 -0.91 -7.97
C ALA A 65 7.01 0.30 -7.36
N SER A 66 6.93 1.46 -8.01
CA SER A 66 7.49 2.72 -7.49
C SER A 66 6.80 3.15 -6.19
N LEU A 67 5.48 3.05 -6.12
CA LEU A 67 4.72 3.31 -4.90
C LEU A 67 5.12 2.36 -3.76
N ALA A 68 5.19 1.06 -4.01
CA ALA A 68 5.58 0.07 -3.00
C ALA A 68 7.01 0.31 -2.49
N ALA A 69 7.94 0.62 -3.38
CA ALA A 69 9.32 0.97 -3.02
C ALA A 69 9.40 2.19 -2.09
N ASN A 70 8.45 3.13 -2.20
CA ASN A 70 8.42 4.34 -1.40
C ASN A 70 7.53 4.25 -0.15
N VAL A 71 6.54 3.35 -0.09
CA VAL A 71 5.55 3.28 1.00
C VAL A 71 5.78 2.09 1.92
N GLU A 72 6.21 0.94 1.39
CA GLU A 72 6.21 -0.34 2.13
C GLU A 72 7.62 -0.75 2.58
N PHE A 73 8.64 -0.47 1.79
CA PHE A 73 10.02 -0.91 2.07
C PHE A 73 10.88 0.12 2.79
N THR A 74 10.37 1.33 3.00
CA THR A 74 11.03 2.39 3.75
C THR A 74 10.33 2.56 5.11
N ASN A 75 11.08 2.39 6.20
CA ASN A 75 10.54 2.60 7.55
C ASN A 75 10.06 4.06 7.76
N SER A 76 10.58 5.00 6.95
CA SER A 76 10.20 6.41 6.96
C SER A 76 10.21 6.97 5.52
N PRO A 77 9.08 6.93 4.77
CA PRO A 77 8.98 7.61 3.49
C PRO A 77 9.31 9.10 3.59
N SER A 78 10.09 9.63 2.65
CA SER A 78 10.31 11.08 2.56
C SER A 78 9.10 11.77 1.89
N PRO A 79 8.70 12.98 2.35
CA PRO A 79 7.64 13.75 1.69
C PRO A 79 7.93 14.04 0.21
N ALA A 80 9.20 14.28 -0.11
CA ALA A 80 9.64 14.58 -1.47
C ALA A 80 9.47 13.37 -2.41
N SER A 81 9.78 12.16 -1.94
CA SER A 81 9.66 10.96 -2.76
C SER A 81 8.19 10.59 -3.02
N LEU A 82 7.31 10.72 -2.03
CA LEU A 82 5.87 10.53 -2.22
C LEU A 82 5.27 11.54 -3.20
N ARG A 83 5.71 12.80 -3.12
CA ARG A 83 5.29 13.84 -4.08
C ARG A 83 5.77 13.52 -5.50
N ALA A 84 7.02 13.09 -5.65
CA ALA A 84 7.57 12.70 -6.95
C ALA A 84 6.77 11.55 -7.57
N VAL A 85 6.42 10.51 -6.79
CA VAL A 85 5.58 9.39 -7.25
C VAL A 85 4.20 9.89 -7.69
N ALA A 86 3.58 10.80 -6.92
CA ALA A 86 2.29 11.37 -7.28
C ALA A 86 2.32 12.18 -8.58
N GLU A 87 3.36 12.97 -8.78
CA GLU A 87 3.54 13.79 -9.98
C GLU A 87 3.89 12.94 -11.22
N GLU A 88 4.78 11.95 -11.08
CA GLU A 88 5.23 11.08 -12.18
C GLU A 88 4.11 10.18 -12.70
N TYR A 89 3.28 9.65 -11.80
CA TYR A 89 2.20 8.70 -12.14
C TYR A 89 0.81 9.32 -12.06
N ALA A 90 0.71 10.64 -12.26
CA ALA A 90 -0.56 11.34 -12.36
C ALA A 90 -1.45 10.72 -13.45
N GLY A 91 -2.66 10.29 -13.06
CA GLY A 91 -3.62 9.64 -13.95
C GLY A 91 -3.37 8.15 -14.24
N VAL A 92 -2.29 7.56 -13.71
CA VAL A 92 -2.05 6.11 -13.81
C VAL A 92 -2.80 5.39 -12.69
N GLY A 93 -4.03 4.98 -12.98
CA GLY A 93 -4.88 4.28 -12.00
C GLY A 93 -5.22 5.19 -10.81
N SER A 94 -4.84 4.74 -9.60
CA SER A 94 -5.00 5.49 -8.36
C SER A 94 -3.67 5.71 -7.62
N VAL A 95 -2.54 5.53 -8.31
CA VAL A 95 -1.21 5.57 -7.68
C VAL A 95 -0.91 6.94 -7.09
N ALA A 96 -1.22 8.00 -7.85
CA ALA A 96 -1.01 9.36 -7.38
C ALA A 96 -1.82 9.68 -6.12
N GLU A 97 -3.11 9.34 -6.11
CA GLU A 97 -3.96 9.61 -4.95
C GLU A 97 -3.55 8.79 -3.73
N ILE A 98 -3.07 7.55 -3.90
CA ILE A 98 -2.54 6.76 -2.78
C ILE A 98 -1.24 7.36 -2.25
N ALA A 99 -0.32 7.79 -3.12
CA ALA A 99 0.92 8.45 -2.71
C ALA A 99 0.63 9.75 -1.95
N GLU A 100 -0.31 10.57 -2.44
CA GLU A 100 -0.73 11.79 -1.77
C GLU A 100 -1.44 11.51 -0.43
N LEU A 101 -2.24 10.44 -0.35
CA LEU A 101 -2.90 10.06 0.89
C LEU A 101 -1.86 9.68 1.95
N ARG A 102 -0.82 8.92 1.56
CA ARG A 102 0.31 8.63 2.45
C ARG A 102 1.10 9.87 2.85
N LEU A 103 1.25 10.83 1.94
CA LEU A 103 1.89 12.10 2.24
C LEU A 103 1.09 12.89 3.28
N ALA A 104 -0.25 12.93 3.16
CA ALA A 104 -1.12 13.58 4.13
C ALA A 104 -1.08 12.86 5.50
N ASP A 105 -1.12 11.53 5.51
CA ASP A 105 -0.99 10.72 6.73
C ASP A 105 0.33 11.04 7.45
N LEU A 106 1.42 11.22 6.70
CA LEU A 106 2.75 11.53 7.24
C LEU A 106 2.78 12.88 7.95
N TYR A 107 2.24 13.94 7.31
CA TYR A 107 2.11 15.27 7.95
C TYR A 107 1.20 15.22 9.18
N LEU A 108 0.05 14.55 9.08
CA LEU A 108 -0.88 14.42 10.21
C LEU A 108 -0.22 13.65 11.37
N SER A 109 0.52 12.59 11.09
CA SER A 109 1.24 11.82 12.10
C SER A 109 2.30 12.68 12.80
N ALA A 110 3.13 13.39 12.04
CA ALA A 110 4.17 14.27 12.57
C ALA A 110 3.59 15.42 13.42
N ALA A 111 2.51 16.06 12.97
CA ALA A 111 1.83 17.12 13.75
C ALA A 111 1.26 16.59 15.08
N ARG A 112 0.75 15.36 15.07
CA ARG A 112 0.18 14.69 16.26
C ARG A 112 1.25 14.22 17.23
N SER A 113 2.36 13.66 16.75
CA SER A 113 3.48 13.25 17.60
C SER A 113 4.29 14.44 18.10
N GLY A 114 4.27 15.57 17.37
CA GLY A 114 5.13 16.71 17.65
C GLY A 114 6.59 16.45 17.27
N VAL A 115 6.83 15.53 16.33
CA VAL A 115 8.18 15.12 15.89
C VAL A 115 8.31 15.35 14.39
N GLU A 116 9.44 15.87 13.95
CA GLU A 116 9.74 16.13 12.54
C GLU A 116 9.70 14.85 11.70
N ILE A 117 9.33 15.01 10.43
CA ILE A 117 9.28 13.89 9.50
C ILE A 117 10.71 13.41 9.19
N GLY A 118 10.99 12.15 9.52
CA GLY A 118 12.31 11.55 9.31
C GLY A 118 13.24 11.65 10.51
N ALA A 119 12.77 12.17 11.65
CA ALA A 119 13.53 12.18 12.90
C ALA A 119 13.98 10.77 13.32
N GLU A 120 15.18 10.69 13.88
CA GLU A 120 15.72 9.44 14.40
C GLU A 120 15.17 9.17 15.82
N VAL A 121 14.32 8.16 15.95
CA VAL A 121 13.79 7.74 17.24
C VAL A 121 14.74 6.70 17.85
N GLY A 122 15.26 6.99 19.04
CA GLY A 122 16.11 6.09 19.81
C GLY A 122 15.40 4.78 20.18
N PRO A 123 16.14 3.72 20.55
CA PRO A 123 15.55 2.43 20.97
C PRO A 123 14.62 2.53 22.18
N ASP A 124 14.77 3.59 22.96
CA ASP A 124 13.99 3.94 24.16
C ASP A 124 12.81 4.89 23.85
N GLY A 125 12.62 5.27 22.58
CA GLY A 125 11.58 6.21 22.16
C GLY A 125 11.96 7.68 22.33
N SER A 126 13.23 7.98 22.67
CA SER A 126 13.73 9.35 22.74
C SER A 126 13.91 9.95 21.33
N VAL A 127 13.76 11.27 21.24
CA VAL A 127 13.96 12.08 20.03
C VAL A 127 14.75 13.31 20.44
N SER A 128 15.65 13.80 19.58
CA SER A 128 16.43 15.00 19.90
C SER A 128 15.54 16.24 19.99
N ASP A 129 15.90 17.21 20.84
CA ASP A 129 15.11 18.44 21.02
C ASP A 129 15.03 19.24 19.71
N GLU A 130 16.05 19.14 18.85
CA GLU A 130 16.08 19.78 17.53
C GLU A 130 15.08 19.17 16.53
N GLU A 131 14.66 17.92 16.73
CA GLU A 131 13.70 17.21 15.90
C GLU A 131 12.26 17.31 16.43
N LEU A 132 12.04 18.06 17.52
CA LEU A 132 10.71 18.34 18.04
C LEU A 132 10.08 19.53 17.30
N LEU A 133 8.83 19.35 16.87
CA LEU A 133 8.08 20.40 16.19
C LEU A 133 7.57 21.44 17.18
N GLY A 134 7.86 22.71 16.89
CA GLY A 134 7.21 23.84 17.54
C GLY A 134 5.72 23.93 17.19
N GLU A 135 4.94 24.67 17.99
CA GLU A 135 3.48 24.77 17.78
C GLU A 135 3.11 25.37 16.41
N GLU A 136 3.91 26.31 15.89
CA GLU A 136 3.70 26.90 14.55
C GLU A 136 3.93 25.87 13.43
N ASP A 137 4.97 25.05 13.54
CA ASP A 137 5.27 24.01 12.55
C ASP A 137 4.23 22.89 12.59
N ARG A 138 3.74 22.53 13.79
CA ARG A 138 2.63 21.59 13.96
C ARG A 138 1.37 22.06 13.26
N GLU A 139 1.00 23.34 13.43
CA GLU A 139 -0.14 23.93 12.74
C GLU A 139 0.06 23.93 11.22
N THR A 140 1.27 24.22 10.75
CA THR A 140 1.62 24.15 9.32
C THR A 140 1.43 22.73 8.77
N TYR A 141 1.87 21.71 9.50
CA TYR A 141 1.70 20.31 9.09
C TYR A 141 0.23 19.88 9.09
N TYR A 142 -0.58 20.33 10.06
CA TYR A 142 -2.01 20.10 10.01
C TYR A 142 -2.66 20.74 8.78
N LEU A 143 -2.31 21.98 8.46
CA LEU A 143 -2.84 22.67 7.27
C LEU A 143 -2.42 21.98 5.97
N ASP A 144 -1.18 21.50 5.89
CA ASP A 144 -0.70 20.74 4.73
C ASP A 144 -1.41 19.39 4.57
N ALA A 145 -1.60 18.64 5.66
CA ALA A 145 -2.37 17.40 5.65
C ALA A 145 -3.82 17.66 5.19
N GLU A 146 -4.50 18.64 5.78
CA GLU A 146 -5.87 19.02 5.43
C GLU A 146 -5.99 19.40 3.95
N ARG A 147 -5.08 20.24 3.44
CA ARG A 147 -5.06 20.67 2.04
C ARG A 147 -4.93 19.48 1.09
N ILE A 148 -4.05 18.52 1.40
CA ILE A 148 -3.85 17.34 0.57
C ILE A 148 -5.08 16.43 0.61
N TYR A 149 -5.63 16.13 1.80
CA TYR A 149 -6.85 15.33 1.91
C TYR A 149 -8.03 15.97 1.18
N GLN A 150 -8.22 17.29 1.31
CA GLN A 150 -9.29 18.01 0.61
C GLN A 150 -9.13 17.94 -0.91
N ARG A 151 -7.89 18.06 -1.42
CA ARG A 151 -7.61 17.88 -2.86
C ARG A 151 -7.98 16.48 -3.33
N ILE A 152 -7.48 15.44 -2.66
CA ILE A 152 -7.80 14.04 -3.00
C ILE A 152 -9.31 13.83 -2.97
N LEU A 153 -9.98 14.34 -1.94
CA LEU A 153 -11.44 14.24 -1.81
C LEU A 153 -12.16 14.90 -2.99
N SER A 154 -11.71 16.09 -3.41
CA SER A 154 -12.23 16.78 -4.60
C SER A 154 -12.02 15.98 -5.89
N ASP A 155 -10.84 15.39 -6.05
CA ASP A 155 -10.44 14.69 -7.28
C ASP A 155 -11.07 13.30 -7.41
N THR A 156 -11.46 12.69 -6.29
CA THR A 156 -11.97 11.31 -6.24
C THR A 156 -13.47 11.20 -5.94
N ALA A 157 -14.11 12.25 -5.40
CA ALA A 157 -15.53 12.24 -5.12
C ALA A 157 -16.35 12.05 -6.42
N GLY A 158 -17.22 11.04 -6.42
CA GLY A 158 -18.06 10.72 -7.58
C GLY A 158 -17.35 9.98 -8.71
N VAL A 159 -16.06 9.69 -8.58
CA VAL A 159 -15.31 8.89 -9.59
C VAL A 159 -15.46 7.40 -9.29
N ASP A 160 -16.03 6.67 -10.25
CA ASP A 160 -16.17 5.21 -10.14
C ASP A 160 -14.79 4.55 -10.02
N GLY A 161 -14.68 3.58 -9.11
CA GLY A 161 -13.42 2.94 -8.76
C GLY A 161 -12.56 3.68 -7.73
N LYS A 162 -12.84 4.97 -7.43
CA LYS A 162 -12.08 5.78 -6.44
C LYS A 162 -12.87 6.14 -5.17
N ARG A 163 -14.09 5.62 -5.03
CA ARG A 163 -14.98 5.93 -3.88
C ARG A 163 -14.36 5.65 -2.51
N MET A 164 -13.59 4.56 -2.38
CA MET A 164 -12.92 4.22 -1.11
C MET A 164 -11.78 5.20 -0.78
N ILE A 165 -11.10 5.73 -1.79
CA ILE A 165 -10.06 6.76 -1.62
C ILE A 165 -10.71 8.06 -1.16
N ALA A 166 -11.84 8.44 -1.76
CA ALA A 166 -12.62 9.60 -1.34
C ALA A 166 -13.07 9.48 0.12
N ILE A 167 -13.58 8.32 0.54
CA ILE A 167 -13.99 8.07 1.93
C ILE A 167 -12.79 8.18 2.88
N ASN A 168 -11.64 7.61 2.51
CA ASN A 168 -10.42 7.67 3.32
C ASN A 168 -9.93 9.13 3.46
N ALA A 169 -9.86 9.88 2.36
CA ALA A 169 -9.51 11.29 2.39
C ALA A 169 -10.47 12.11 3.27
N ALA A 170 -11.78 11.84 3.21
CA ALA A 170 -12.76 12.51 4.07
C ALA A 170 -12.55 12.20 5.57
N PHE A 171 -12.17 10.95 5.91
CA PHE A 171 -11.75 10.62 7.27
C PHE A 171 -10.48 11.37 7.68
N GLY A 172 -9.52 11.53 6.76
CA GLY A 172 -8.32 12.33 6.97
C GLY A 172 -8.63 13.79 7.32
N VAL A 173 -9.53 14.44 6.56
CA VAL A 173 -10.01 15.80 6.87
C VAL A 173 -10.63 15.85 8.27
N ALA A 174 -11.47 14.88 8.63
CA ALA A 174 -12.07 14.82 9.96
C ALA A 174 -11.03 14.65 11.07
N ALA A 175 -10.05 13.76 10.88
CA ALA A 175 -8.97 13.50 11.83
C ALA A 175 -8.05 14.71 12.03
N THR A 176 -7.76 15.46 10.96
CA THR A 176 -7.00 16.71 11.07
C THR A 176 -7.77 17.76 11.87
N ALA A 177 -9.06 17.95 11.58
CA ALA A 177 -9.90 18.88 12.34
C ALA A 177 -10.03 18.48 13.82
N GLU A 178 -10.19 17.19 14.13
CA GLU A 178 -10.17 16.67 15.50
C GLU A 178 -8.85 16.97 16.20
N SER A 179 -7.73 16.75 15.52
CA SER A 179 -6.38 16.95 16.09
C SER A 179 -6.10 18.43 16.37
N ARG A 180 -6.64 19.33 15.55
CA ARG A 180 -6.62 20.79 15.74
C ARG A 180 -7.65 21.29 16.76
N ARG A 181 -8.45 20.39 17.35
CA ARG A 181 -9.54 20.70 18.29
C ARG A 181 -10.65 21.56 17.69
N ASP A 182 -10.79 21.59 16.36
CA ASP A 182 -11.92 22.21 15.67
C ASP A 182 -13.09 21.22 15.57
N VAL A 183 -13.85 21.15 16.67
CA VAL A 183 -14.98 20.22 16.82
C VAL A 183 -16.04 20.43 15.73
N GLU A 184 -16.29 21.67 15.35
CA GLU A 184 -17.32 22.00 14.34
C GLU A 184 -16.87 21.60 12.94
N ALA A 185 -15.60 21.84 12.57
CA ALA A 185 -15.07 21.35 11.30
C ALA A 185 -15.05 19.82 11.24
N ALA A 186 -14.65 19.15 12.33
CA ALA A 186 -14.64 17.70 12.40
C ALA A 186 -16.04 17.09 12.25
N ARG A 187 -17.08 17.67 12.87
CA ARG A 187 -18.47 17.24 12.68
C ARG A 187 -18.91 17.31 11.22
N ARG A 188 -18.63 18.44 10.54
CA ARG A 188 -18.94 18.62 9.12
C ARG A 188 -18.19 17.62 8.24
N ALA A 189 -16.92 17.37 8.56
CA ALA A 189 -16.12 16.38 7.84
C ALA A 189 -16.69 14.96 8.01
N TYR A 190 -17.13 14.57 9.22
CA TYR A 190 -17.80 13.28 9.42
C TYR A 190 -19.15 13.18 8.70
N ASP A 191 -19.93 14.25 8.61
CA ASP A 191 -21.13 14.25 7.78
C ASP A 191 -20.81 13.91 6.32
N ARG A 192 -19.71 14.47 5.80
CA ARG A 192 -19.24 14.16 4.46
C ARG A 192 -18.80 12.70 4.32
N VAL A 193 -18.14 12.14 5.33
CA VAL A 193 -17.79 10.71 5.36
C VAL A 193 -19.05 9.83 5.32
N ILE A 194 -20.05 10.16 6.14
CA ILE A 194 -21.31 9.39 6.22
C ILE A 194 -22.03 9.41 4.87
N GLU A 195 -22.10 10.57 4.22
CA GLU A 195 -22.70 10.72 2.89
C GLU A 195 -21.99 9.82 1.86
N LEU A 196 -20.68 9.98 1.70
CA LEU A 196 -19.88 9.23 0.74
C LEU A 196 -19.91 7.72 1.00
N ALA A 197 -19.81 7.31 2.27
CA ALA A 197 -19.88 5.90 2.64
C ALA A 197 -21.26 5.29 2.35
N THR A 198 -22.34 6.03 2.59
CA THR A 198 -23.70 5.57 2.27
C THR A 198 -23.89 5.45 0.76
N GLU A 199 -23.44 6.42 -0.03
CA GLU A 199 -23.49 6.38 -1.49
C GLU A 199 -22.66 5.22 -2.09
N ALA A 200 -21.53 4.90 -1.46
CA ALA A 200 -20.69 3.76 -1.82
C ALA A 200 -21.20 2.41 -1.29
N ARG A 201 -22.29 2.41 -0.49
CA ARG A 201 -22.81 1.24 0.23
C ARG A 201 -21.82 0.62 1.22
N ALA A 202 -20.87 1.41 1.71
CA ALA A 202 -19.92 1.04 2.76
C ALA A 202 -20.52 1.37 4.14
N ASN A 203 -21.60 0.69 4.50
CA ASN A 203 -22.41 1.03 5.68
C ASN A 203 -21.61 0.95 6.99
N GLU A 204 -20.64 0.04 7.09
CA GLU A 204 -19.77 -0.11 8.26
C GLU A 204 -18.94 1.16 8.49
N LEU A 205 -18.43 1.78 7.42
CA LEU A 205 -17.67 3.03 7.50
C LEU A 205 -18.57 4.21 7.88
N ALA A 206 -19.81 4.23 7.39
CA ALA A 206 -20.79 5.23 7.80
C ALA A 206 -21.10 5.12 9.30
N GLU A 207 -21.24 3.91 9.84
CA GLU A 207 -21.44 3.69 11.28
C GLU A 207 -20.22 4.11 12.11
N VAL A 208 -19.00 3.82 11.66
CA VAL A 208 -17.78 4.30 12.33
C VAL A 208 -17.77 5.84 12.39
N ALA A 209 -18.10 6.51 11.28
CA ALA A 209 -18.15 7.97 11.23
C ALA A 209 -19.26 8.55 12.14
N ARG A 210 -20.45 7.93 12.17
CA ARG A 210 -21.53 8.31 13.11
C ARG A 210 -21.09 8.18 14.56
N SER A 211 -20.45 7.06 14.90
CA SER A 211 -19.96 6.81 16.25
C SER A 211 -18.93 7.86 16.67
N ARG A 212 -17.93 8.14 15.83
CA ARG A 212 -16.91 9.15 16.11
C ARG A 212 -17.50 10.55 16.26
N LYS A 213 -18.40 10.93 15.33
CA LYS A 213 -19.14 12.20 15.39
C LYS A 213 -19.94 12.34 16.69
N ALA A 214 -20.57 11.27 17.18
CA ALA A 214 -21.36 11.29 18.41
C ALA A 214 -20.48 11.41 19.67
N SER A 215 -19.26 10.88 19.65
CA SER A 215 -18.31 10.94 20.77
C SER A 215 -17.43 12.20 20.77
N ILE A 216 -17.56 13.09 19.79
CA ILE A 216 -16.60 14.19 19.60
C ILE A 216 -16.56 15.17 20.78
N ASP A 217 -17.70 15.43 21.43
CA ASP A 217 -17.76 16.29 22.63
C ASP A 217 -17.16 15.62 23.87
N GLN A 218 -17.01 14.30 23.84
CA GLN A 218 -16.46 13.52 24.94
C GLN A 218 -14.92 13.46 24.88
N LEU A 219 -14.32 13.99 23.80
CA LEU A 219 -12.88 14.13 23.69
C LEU A 219 -12.41 15.19 24.70
N SER A 220 -12.07 14.73 25.91
CA SER A 220 -11.32 15.54 26.86
C SER A 220 -9.88 15.68 26.36
N PHE A 221 -9.57 16.87 25.85
CA PHE A 221 -8.21 17.26 25.44
C PHE A 221 -7.29 17.58 26.62
N ASP A 222 -7.78 17.38 27.86
CA ASP A 222 -7.11 17.77 29.11
C ASP A 222 -6.39 16.61 29.81
N ARG A 223 -6.22 15.47 29.11
CA ARG A 223 -5.36 14.39 29.60
C ARG A 223 -3.89 14.77 29.40
N ARG A 224 -3.36 15.53 30.36
CA ARG A 224 -1.91 15.73 30.51
C ARG A 224 -1.26 14.38 30.77
N ILE A 225 -0.28 14.01 29.95
CA ILE A 225 0.64 12.92 30.28
C ILE A 225 1.49 13.44 31.44
N MET A 226 1.52 12.69 32.54
CA MET A 226 2.34 13.04 33.71
C MET A 226 3.78 13.21 33.27
N THR A 227 4.44 14.28 33.70
CA THR A 227 5.88 14.43 33.44
C THR A 227 6.66 13.33 34.19
N LEU A 228 7.90 13.05 33.79
CA LEU A 228 8.74 12.06 34.45
C LEU A 228 8.85 12.33 35.98
N ASP A 229 8.82 13.61 36.37
CA ASP A 229 8.83 14.07 37.76
C ASP A 229 7.51 13.86 38.51
N GLU A 230 6.42 13.59 37.80
CA GLU A 230 5.09 13.30 38.34
C GLU A 230 4.85 11.79 38.45
N LEU A 231 5.67 10.95 37.80
CA LEU A 231 5.59 9.49 37.92
C LEU A 231 6.08 9.01 39.30
N PRO A 232 5.37 8.08 39.94
CA PRO A 232 5.83 7.50 41.21
C PRO A 232 7.15 6.75 41.00
N LEU A 233 8.12 6.98 41.89
CA LEU A 233 9.38 6.25 41.88
C LEU A 233 9.15 4.77 42.16
N LEU A 234 9.84 3.90 41.43
CA LEU A 234 9.84 2.48 41.76
C LEU A 234 10.57 2.25 43.10
N PRO A 235 10.26 1.18 43.85
CA PRO A 235 10.96 0.88 45.09
C PRO A 235 12.48 0.74 44.86
N GLY A 236 13.26 1.66 45.43
CA GLY A 236 14.73 1.70 45.30
C GLY A 236 15.27 2.73 44.31
N GLU A 237 14.41 3.46 43.60
CA GLU A 237 14.81 4.55 42.68
C GLU A 237 14.84 5.90 43.41
N THR A 238 15.91 6.66 43.22
CA THR A 238 16.03 8.06 43.64
C THR A 238 16.09 8.94 42.41
N ARG A 239 15.29 10.02 42.34
CA ARG A 239 15.41 11.01 41.25
C ARG A 239 16.79 11.66 41.33
N ALA A 240 17.56 11.57 40.25
CA ALA A 240 18.76 12.39 40.11
C ALA A 240 18.34 13.86 40.16
N SER A 241 18.89 14.64 41.09
CA SER A 241 18.62 16.07 41.16
C SER A 241 19.43 16.75 40.05
N ALA A 242 18.85 17.74 39.37
CA ALA A 242 19.59 18.57 38.41
C ALA A 242 20.78 19.32 39.08
N GLU A 243 20.79 19.42 40.41
CA GLU A 243 21.92 19.96 41.20
C GLU A 243 23.13 19.00 41.28
N ASP A 244 22.95 17.70 40.99
CA ASP A 244 24.05 16.72 41.05
C ASP A 244 24.90 16.70 39.75
N ALA A 245 24.43 17.35 38.68
CA ALA A 245 25.10 17.37 37.37
C ALA A 245 26.23 18.42 37.24
N GLU A 246 26.26 19.48 38.07
CA GLU A 246 27.34 20.48 38.06
C GLU A 246 28.58 20.07 38.88
N GLY A 247 28.56 18.91 39.56
CA GLY A 247 29.66 18.45 40.42
C GLY A 247 30.63 17.45 39.80
N ALA A 248 30.38 16.94 38.59
CA ALA A 248 31.10 15.79 38.02
C ALA A 248 32.11 16.14 36.91
N GLU A 249 32.78 17.30 36.98
CA GLU A 249 34.10 17.45 36.34
C GLU A 249 35.18 16.92 37.28
N GLY A 250 35.45 15.61 37.22
CA GLY A 250 36.63 15.02 37.86
C GLY A 250 36.41 13.67 38.54
N ALA A 251 36.16 12.62 37.75
CA ALA A 251 36.44 11.26 38.19
C ALA A 251 37.05 10.47 37.03
N ASP A 252 38.37 10.59 36.95
CA ASP A 252 39.26 9.69 36.23
C ASP A 252 39.10 8.25 36.76
N GLY A 253 39.05 7.29 35.83
CA GLY A 253 39.33 5.87 36.06
C GLY A 253 38.43 5.09 37.01
N ALA A 254 37.38 4.45 36.47
CA ALA A 254 36.88 3.18 37.02
C ALA A 254 36.46 2.24 35.89
N GLU A 255 37.32 1.27 35.61
CA GLU A 255 37.01 0.10 34.79
C GLU A 255 35.78 -0.61 35.39
N THR A 256 34.68 -0.64 34.66
CA THR A 256 33.60 -1.60 34.95
C THR A 256 34.03 -2.96 34.44
N GLU A 257 34.54 -3.78 35.34
CA GLU A 257 34.74 -5.22 35.18
C GLU A 257 33.40 -5.87 34.81
N TYR A 258 33.31 -6.36 33.57
CA TYR A 258 32.16 -7.10 33.07
C TYR A 258 32.19 -8.50 33.69
N VAL A 259 31.32 -8.77 34.66
CA VAL A 259 31.16 -10.10 35.24
C VAL A 259 30.25 -10.91 34.31
N GLU A 260 30.85 -11.84 33.56
CA GLU A 260 30.16 -12.86 32.77
C GLU A 260 29.23 -13.68 33.68
N PRO A 261 27.95 -13.89 33.33
CA PRO A 261 27.09 -14.78 34.09
C PRO A 261 27.53 -16.25 33.89
N GLU A 262 27.89 -16.89 35.00
CA GLU A 262 28.23 -18.32 35.07
C GLU A 262 27.10 -19.19 34.50
N SER A 263 27.46 -20.03 33.54
CA SER A 263 26.65 -21.12 33.04
C SER A 263 26.64 -22.28 34.03
N ALA A 264 25.47 -22.61 34.56
CA ALA A 264 25.17 -23.87 35.25
C ALA A 264 23.98 -24.51 34.52
N VAL A 265 24.19 -25.50 33.64
CA VAL A 265 24.48 -26.92 33.88
C VAL A 265 23.19 -27.76 34.01
N ASP A 266 23.09 -28.67 33.04
CA ASP A 266 22.53 -30.02 33.00
C ASP A 266 21.09 -30.31 33.45
N GLY A 267 20.29 -30.68 32.45
CA GLY A 267 19.14 -31.56 32.59
C GLY A 267 19.13 -32.58 31.45
N ASP A 268 19.65 -33.77 31.72
CA ASP A 268 19.53 -34.97 30.90
C ASP A 268 18.07 -35.26 30.51
N VAL A 269 17.81 -35.43 29.21
CA VAL A 269 16.66 -36.22 28.73
C VAL A 269 17.12 -37.06 27.52
N GLU A 270 17.40 -38.34 27.80
CA GLU A 270 17.49 -39.39 26.80
C GLU A 270 16.11 -39.70 26.18
N GLY A 271 16.11 -39.99 24.88
CA GLY A 271 14.98 -40.50 24.10
C GLY A 271 14.93 -39.76 22.76
N GLY A 272 15.54 -40.23 21.67
CA GLY A 272 15.26 -41.50 21.03
C GLY A 272 14.01 -41.37 20.15
N VAL A 273 14.19 -41.31 18.82
CA VAL A 273 13.36 -41.92 17.76
C VAL A 273 13.66 -41.26 16.40
N GLU A 274 14.37 -42.05 15.58
CA GLU A 274 14.18 -42.34 14.15
C GLU A 274 14.11 -41.20 13.12
N THR A 275 15.14 -41.21 12.27
CA THR A 275 15.22 -40.62 10.94
C THR A 275 14.57 -41.53 9.89
N ASP A 276 13.66 -40.99 9.09
CA ASP A 276 13.33 -41.44 7.72
C ASP A 276 12.81 -40.19 6.98
N ALA A 277 13.56 -39.60 6.04
CA ALA A 277 13.78 -39.99 4.65
C ALA A 277 12.57 -39.75 3.72
N ASP A 278 12.83 -38.94 2.70
CA ASP A 278 12.15 -38.80 1.41
C ASP A 278 10.72 -38.25 1.32
N ALA A 279 10.62 -37.02 0.80
CA ALA A 279 9.45 -36.57 0.04
C ALA A 279 9.92 -36.00 -1.31
N GLN A 280 9.67 -36.79 -2.35
CA GLN A 280 9.95 -36.51 -3.75
C GLN A 280 9.06 -35.41 -4.31
N VAL A 281 9.66 -34.70 -5.27
CA VAL A 281 9.07 -33.76 -6.22
C VAL A 281 8.27 -34.54 -7.27
N GLU A 282 6.97 -34.27 -7.41
CA GLU A 282 6.18 -34.67 -8.58
C GLU A 282 5.86 -33.44 -9.44
N ALA A 283 6.30 -33.50 -10.70
CA ALA A 283 5.90 -32.60 -11.77
C ALA A 283 4.62 -33.13 -12.46
N PRO A 284 3.73 -32.25 -12.95
CA PRO A 284 2.51 -32.66 -13.63
C PRO A 284 2.76 -33.12 -15.07
N SER A 285 2.15 -34.25 -15.42
CA SER A 285 2.15 -34.88 -16.75
C SER A 285 1.23 -34.19 -17.74
N GLU A 286 1.75 -33.94 -18.95
CA GLU A 286 0.99 -33.72 -20.19
C GLU A 286 0.39 -35.05 -20.68
N ASP A 287 -0.93 -35.13 -20.86
CA ASP A 287 -1.59 -35.60 -22.10
C ASP A 287 -3.12 -35.63 -21.91
N GLY A 288 -3.83 -35.06 -22.89
CA GLY A 288 -5.30 -35.01 -22.96
C GLY A 288 -5.79 -34.02 -24.01
#